data_AF-V7ER06-F1
#
_entry.id   AF-V7ER06-F1
#
_cell.length_a   1.000
_cell.length_b   1.000
_cell.length_c   1.000
_cell.angle_alpha   90.00
_cell.angle_beta   90.00
_cell.angle_gamma   90.00
#
_symmetry.space_group_name_H-M   'P 1'
#
loop_
_entity.id
_entity.type
_entity.pdbx_description
1 polymer ?
#
loop_
_entity_poly.entity_id
_entity_poly.type
_entity_poly.pdbx_seq_one_letter_code
_entity_poly.pdbx_strand_id
1 'polypeptide(L)'
;MEFVDIWNKYSGARISTYVIYGVSGSRCCVLNGAAARTCQIGDEVIICSSAYIPEHQIAEIKPRVLTFNSDNSIRDRMFYEAEVKEDGTITFAVRDGSPRAAL
;
A
#
# COMPACT_ATOMS: atom_id res chain seq x y z
N MET A 1 -8.62 -7.96 -11.36
CA MET A 1 -7.88 -8.44 -10.17
C MET A 1 -6.66 -7.56 -10.03
N GLU A 2 -6.37 -7.09 -8.83
CA GLU A 2 -5.21 -6.24 -8.57
C GLU A 2 -4.00 -7.11 -8.20
N PHE A 3 -2.86 -6.83 -8.83
CA PHE A 3 -1.58 -7.42 -8.47
C PHE A 3 -0.90 -6.58 -7.39
N VAL A 4 -0.29 -7.25 -6.44
CA VAL A 4 0.38 -6.64 -5.29
C VAL A 4 1.70 -7.33 -5.01
N ASP A 5 2.65 -6.53 -4.55
CA ASP A 5 3.85 -7.02 -3.89
C ASP A 5 3.62 -7.15 -2.40
N ILE A 6 4.16 -8.21 -1.80
CA ILE A 6 4.09 -8.48 -0.36
C ILE A 6 5.50 -8.65 0.17
N TRP A 7 5.85 -7.84 1.17
CA TRP A 7 7.17 -7.85 1.82
C TRP A 7 6.99 -8.19 3.29
N ASN A 8 7.52 -9.35 3.69
CA ASN A 8 7.44 -9.81 5.07
C ASN A 8 8.54 -9.16 5.91
N LYS A 9 8.13 -8.47 6.99
CA LYS A 9 9.04 -7.70 7.86
C LYS A 9 9.90 -8.58 8.76
N TYR A 10 9.45 -9.81 9.04
CA TYR A 10 10.15 -10.77 9.90
C TYR A 10 11.13 -11.64 9.11
N SER A 11 10.67 -12.25 8.01
CA SER A 11 11.48 -13.19 7.23
C SER A 11 12.29 -12.52 6.10
N GLY A 12 11.94 -11.29 5.74
CA GLY A 12 12.51 -10.62 4.56
C GLY A 12 12.01 -11.18 3.22
N ALA A 13 11.08 -12.14 3.22
CA ALA A 13 10.51 -12.69 1.99
C ALA A 13 9.81 -11.59 1.17
N ARG A 14 10.03 -11.60 -0.15
CA ARG A 14 9.43 -10.66 -1.11
C ARG A 14 8.78 -11.46 -2.22
N ILE A 15 7.47 -11.32 -2.36
CA ILE A 15 6.69 -12.04 -3.38
C ILE A 15 5.73 -11.08 -4.08
N SER A 16 5.28 -11.48 -5.27
CA SER A 16 4.21 -10.81 -5.99
C SER A 16 3.04 -11.77 -6.16
N THR A 17 1.83 -11.31 -5.92
CA THR A 17 0.60 -12.10 -6.05
C THR A 17 -0.59 -11.20 -6.36
N TYR A 18 -1.81 -11.70 -6.19
CA TYR A 18 -3.04 -10.95 -6.44
C TYR A 18 -3.95 -10.95 -5.22
N VAL A 19 -4.86 -9.97 -5.16
CA VAL A 19 -5.81 -9.81 -4.05
C VAL A 19 -7.06 -10.66 -4.27
N ILE A 20 -7.49 -11.35 -3.21
CA ILE A 20 -8.82 -11.95 -3.07
C ILE A 20 -9.52 -11.23 -1.92
N TYR A 21 -10.74 -10.75 -2.14
CA TYR A 21 -11.48 -10.03 -1.10
C TYR A 21 -11.91 -10.95 0.04
N GLY A 22 -11.57 -10.54 1.26
CA GLY A 22 -12.12 -11.13 2.48
C GLY A 22 -13.50 -10.59 2.83
N VAL A 23 -14.14 -11.19 3.84
CA VAL A 23 -15.41 -10.70 4.40
C VAL A 23 -15.20 -9.30 4.99
N SER A 24 -16.10 -8.36 4.66
CA SER A 24 -16.04 -7.00 5.21
C SER A 24 -16.05 -7.00 6.73
N GLY A 25 -15.17 -6.19 7.34
CA GLY A 25 -15.05 -6.06 8.80
C GLY A 25 -14.32 -7.19 9.51
N SER A 26 -13.94 -8.29 8.82
CA SER A 26 -13.23 -9.43 9.43
C SER A 26 -11.81 -9.09 9.88
N ARG A 27 -11.19 -8.10 9.22
CA ARG A 27 -9.77 -7.71 9.40
C ARG A 27 -8.79 -8.87 9.13
N CYS A 28 -9.21 -9.89 8.37
CA CYS A 28 -8.34 -10.99 8.02
C CYS A 28 -7.29 -10.56 7.00
N CYS A 29 -6.04 -10.97 7.22
CA CYS A 29 -4.98 -10.94 6.21
C CYS A 29 -4.46 -12.37 6.06
N VAL A 30 -4.72 -13.00 4.92
CA VAL A 30 -4.47 -14.43 4.72
C VAL A 30 -3.63 -14.63 3.47
N LEU A 31 -2.42 -15.18 3.65
CA LEU A 31 -1.58 -15.65 2.55
C LEU A 31 -1.88 -17.13 2.30
N ASN A 32 -2.49 -17.42 1.15
CA ASN A 32 -2.96 -18.76 0.80
C ASN A 32 -1.99 -19.48 -0.15
N GLY A 33 -2.11 -20.80 -0.22
CA GLY A 33 -1.40 -21.63 -1.21
C GLY A 33 0.12 -21.49 -1.13
N ALA A 34 0.78 -21.20 -2.25
CA ALA A 34 2.24 -21.05 -2.28
C ALA A 34 2.74 -19.88 -1.41
N ALA A 35 1.96 -18.80 -1.29
CA ALA A 35 2.32 -17.65 -0.46
C ALA A 35 2.35 -18.00 1.03
N ALA A 36 1.53 -18.96 1.49
CA ALA A 36 1.55 -19.44 2.87
C ALA A 36 2.92 -19.99 3.31
N ARG A 37 3.75 -20.45 2.37
CA ARG A 37 5.11 -20.93 2.68
C ARG A 37 6.12 -19.80 2.94
N THR A 38 5.71 -18.54 2.80
CA THR A 38 6.59 -17.36 2.93
C THR A 38 6.30 -16.52 4.18
N CYS A 39 5.37 -16.97 5.02
CA CYS A 39 4.94 -16.29 6.24
C CYS A 39 4.56 -17.27 7.35
N GLN A 40 4.48 -16.76 8.58
CA GLN A 40 3.85 -17.40 9.72
C GLN A 40 2.68 -16.54 10.23
N ILE A 41 1.78 -17.16 11.01
CA ILE A 41 0.73 -16.40 11.71
C ILE A 41 1.40 -15.42 12.67
N GLY A 42 1.01 -14.14 12.58
CA GLY A 42 1.57 -13.06 13.40
C GLY A 42 2.67 -12.25 12.72
N ASP A 43 3.16 -12.68 11.54
CA ASP A 43 4.11 -11.88 10.78
C ASP A 43 3.46 -10.57 10.30
N GLU A 44 4.17 -9.47 10.49
CA GLU A 44 3.84 -8.18 9.88
C GLU A 44 4.31 -8.17 8.42
N VAL A 45 3.45 -7.71 7.52
CA VAL A 45 3.75 -7.58 6.09
C VAL A 45 3.45 -6.18 5.60
N ILE A 46 4.15 -5.76 4.56
CA ILE A 46 3.84 -4.58 3.76
C ILE A 46 3.21 -5.09 2.46
N ILE A 47 2.04 -4.57 2.11
CA ILE A 47 1.34 -4.87 0.85
C ILE A 47 1.36 -3.61 0.00
N CYS A 48 1.91 -3.70 -1.21
CA CYS A 48 2.09 -2.58 -2.11
C CYS A 48 1.45 -2.87 -3.47
N SER A 49 0.71 -1.90 -3.99
CA SER A 49 0.27 -1.87 -5.39
C SER A 49 1.03 -0.75 -6.10
N SER A 50 1.45 -1.00 -7.33
CA SER A 50 2.22 -0.07 -8.13
C SER A 50 1.51 0.24 -9.44
N ALA A 51 1.60 1.48 -9.89
CA ALA A 51 1.14 1.90 -11.21
C ALA A 51 2.27 2.61 -11.96
N TYR A 52 2.37 2.33 -13.26
CA TYR A 52 3.22 3.10 -14.17
C TYR A 52 2.41 4.24 -14.73
N ILE A 53 2.93 5.46 -14.58
CA ILE A 53 2.23 6.68 -14.95
C ILE A 53 3.15 7.55 -15.80
N PRO A 54 2.59 8.36 -16.72
CA PRO A 54 3.36 9.40 -17.36
C PRO A 54 3.90 10.40 -16.32
N GLU A 55 5.11 10.89 -16.55
CA GLU A 55 5.79 11.82 -15.63
C GLU A 55 4.95 13.06 -15.32
N HIS A 56 4.26 13.62 -16.33
CA HIS A 56 3.40 14.80 -16.17
C HIS A 56 2.19 14.58 -15.25
N GLN A 57 1.83 13.32 -14.94
CA GLN A 57 0.72 12.98 -14.03
C GLN A 57 1.19 12.75 -12.59
N ILE A 58 2.48 12.88 -12.29
CA ILE A 58 3.03 12.58 -10.96
C ILE A 58 2.37 13.40 -9.84
N ALA A 59 2.02 14.66 -10.11
CA ALA A 59 1.35 15.54 -9.16
C ALA A 59 -0.16 15.24 -9.00
N GLU A 60 -0.75 14.50 -9.94
CA GLU A 60 -2.18 14.17 -9.91
C GLU A 60 -2.46 12.95 -9.03
N ILE A 61 -1.50 12.03 -8.93
CA ILE A 61 -1.67 10.81 -8.16
C ILE A 61 -1.33 11.04 -6.69
N LYS A 62 -2.23 10.58 -5.83
CA LYS A 62 -2.08 10.64 -4.37
C LYS A 62 -2.10 9.23 -3.78
N PRO A 63 -0.98 8.47 -3.87
CA PRO A 63 -0.93 7.10 -3.37
C PRO A 63 -1.31 7.05 -1.91
N ARG A 64 -2.27 6.19 -1.58
CA ARG A 64 -2.78 6.04 -0.21
C ARG A 64 -1.86 5.13 0.58
N VAL A 65 -1.60 5.52 1.83
CA VAL A 65 -0.83 4.73 2.78
C VAL A 65 -1.68 4.52 4.02
N LEU A 66 -1.82 3.26 4.42
CA LEU A 66 -2.48 2.88 5.66
C LEU A 66 -1.45 2.20 6.56
N THR A 67 -1.44 2.57 7.83
CA THR A 67 -0.77 1.81 8.88
C THR A 67 -1.83 1.09 9.72
N PHE A 68 -1.42 0.03 10.40
CA PHE A 68 -2.34 -0.84 11.12
C PHE A 68 -1.85 -1.07 12.54
N ASN A 69 -2.81 -1.26 13.45
CA ASN A 69 -2.57 -1.82 14.77
C ASN A 69 -2.39 -3.35 14.65
N SER A 70 -1.97 -3.99 15.74
CA SER A 70 -1.79 -5.45 15.79
C SER A 70 -3.05 -6.27 15.53
N ASP A 71 -4.24 -5.69 15.71
CA ASP A 71 -5.54 -6.29 15.39
C ASP A 71 -6.02 -6.02 13.96
N ASN A 72 -5.10 -5.54 13.10
CA ASN A 72 -5.36 -5.09 11.73
C ASN A 72 -6.40 -3.96 11.60
N SER A 73 -6.74 -3.25 12.70
CA SER A 73 -7.49 -2.00 12.59
C SER A 73 -6.59 -0.90 12.01
N ILE A 74 -7.17 -0.02 11.17
CA ILE A 74 -6.43 1.11 10.60
C ILE A 74 -6.02 2.04 11.75
N ARG A 75 -4.72 2.29 11.88
CA ARG A 75 -4.15 3.23 12.84
C ARG A 75 -4.08 4.62 12.23
N ASP A 76 -3.30 4.78 11.17
CA ASP A 76 -3.12 6.04 10.46
C ASP A 76 -3.58 5.92 9.01
N ARG A 77 -4.10 7.03 8.49
CA ARG A 77 -4.37 7.24 7.06
C ARG A 77 -3.47 8.36 6.59
N MET A 78 -2.72 8.12 5.55
CA MET A 78 -1.83 9.10 4.93
C MET A 78 -1.91 8.98 3.41
N PHE A 79 -1.35 9.96 2.72
CA PHE A 79 -1.08 9.87 1.29
C PHE A 79 0.21 10.58 0.92
N TYR A 80 0.86 10.09 -0.13
CA TYR A 80 1.93 10.83 -0.78
C TYR A 80 1.34 11.89 -1.70
N GLU A 81 1.96 13.07 -1.70
CA GLU A 81 1.64 14.17 -2.59
C GLU A 81 2.93 14.65 -3.24
N ALA A 82 2.93 14.69 -4.57
CA ALA A 82 4.04 15.22 -5.35
C ALA A 82 3.73 16.66 -5.78
N GLU A 83 4.74 17.52 -5.75
CA GLU A 83 4.68 18.89 -6.27
C GLU A 83 5.82 19.07 -7.27
N VAL A 84 5.47 19.54 -8.47
CA VAL A 84 6.43 19.88 -9.53
C VAL A 84 6.71 21.38 -9.44
N LYS A 85 7.94 21.75 -9.14
CA LYS A 85 8.38 23.15 -9.08
C LYS A 85 8.58 23.73 -10.49
N GLU A 86 8.66 25.07 -10.57
CA GLU A 86 8.91 25.78 -11.84
C GLU A 86 10.21 25.35 -12.53
N ASP A 87 11.22 24.93 -11.76
CA ASP A 87 12.50 24.42 -12.27
C ASP A 87 12.47 22.94 -12.70
N GLY A 88 11.30 22.30 -12.64
CA GLY A 88 11.11 20.88 -12.96
C GLY A 88 11.44 19.92 -11.81
N THR A 89 11.91 20.42 -10.66
CA THR A 89 12.18 19.56 -9.50
C THR A 89 10.88 19.00 -8.93
N ILE A 90 10.83 17.69 -8.73
CA ILE A 90 9.71 17.01 -8.07
C ILE A 90 10.04 16.88 -6.58
N THR A 91 9.13 17.36 -5.73
CA THR A 91 9.19 17.15 -4.28
C THR A 91 8.06 16.25 -3.82
N PHE A 92 8.30 15.47 -2.77
CA PHE A 92 7.33 14.54 -2.20
C PHE A 92 7.08 14.87 -0.73
N ALA A 93 5.81 14.90 -0.35
CA ALA A 93 5.39 15.03 1.04
C ALA A 93 4.45 13.90 1.43
N VAL A 94 4.52 13.46 2.68
CA VAL A 94 3.48 12.63 3.29
C VAL A 94 2.50 13.55 3.99
N ARG A 95 1.21 13.38 3.70
CA ARG A 95 0.11 14.14 4.30
C ARG A 95 -0.77 13.21 5.10
N ASP A 96 -1.23 13.67 6.26
CA ASP A 96 -2.19 12.95 7.07
C ASP A 96 -3.60 13.02 6.47
N GLY A 97 -4.40 11.99 6.74
CA GLY A 97 -5.79 11.87 6.30
C GLY A 97 -5.95 11.08 5.01
N SER A 98 -7.03 11.33 4.30
CA SER A 98 -7.30 10.73 2.98
C SER A 98 -7.32 11.84 1.94
N PRO A 99 -6.75 11.62 0.75
CA PRO A 99 -6.80 12.61 -0.30
C PRO A 99 -8.27 12.87 -0.62
N ARG A 100 -8.69 14.14 -0.66
CA ARG A 100 -10.02 14.49 -1.17
C ARG A 100 -10.18 13.82 -2.53
N ALA A 101 -11.26 13.06 -2.71
CA ALA A 101 -11.62 12.60 -4.04
C ALA A 101 -11.70 13.83 -4.95
N ALA A 102 -11.01 13.81 -6.09
CA ALA A 102 -11.38 14.71 -7.17
C ALA A 102 -12.87 14.46 -7.45
N LEU A 103 -13.68 15.52 -7.31
CA LEU A 103 -15.10 15.51 -7.63
C LEU A 103 -15.30 15.14 -9.10
#